data_AF-A0A2T7NN92-F1
#
_entry.id   AF-A0A2T7NN92-F1
#
_cell.length_a   1.000
_cell.length_b   1.000
_cell.length_c   1.000
_cell.angle_alpha   90.00
_cell.angle_beta   90.00
_cell.angle_gamma   90.00
#
_symmetry.space_group_name_H-M   'P 1'
#
loop_
_entity.id
_entity.type
_entity.pdbx_description
1 polymer ?
#
loop_
_entity_poly.entity_id
_entity_poly.type
_entity_poly.pdbx_seq_one_letter_code
_entity_poly.pdbx_strand_id
1 'polypeptide(L)'
;MITKYRRVLTYTERGVSDHTDGPPVTRLFHRGQGHSGDFPVDCVTCGREVASFLHSLRVGVTGSSTTTSTTLTSIISGTTPPCLQWRDVLVLYYRDVSDQWGMVTGLQEAGIPVQVMKDEDIEDVATARSDVVWVTGGHQVRGLERKVVVWVGNPKGHFYNSQYVSQYTTSARLDIMSRCTSQLVIVSPRHLSLEAD
;
A
#
# COMPACT_ATOMS: atom_id res chain seq x y z
N MET A 1 3.92 12.16 26.34
CA MET A 1 3.13 11.14 27.08
C MET A 1 2.37 10.31 26.06
N ILE A 2 2.81 9.09 25.77
CA ILE A 2 2.02 8.13 24.98
C ILE A 2 0.80 7.80 25.83
N THR A 3 -0.39 8.17 25.35
CA THR A 3 -1.63 8.08 26.11
C THR A 3 -1.90 6.64 26.55
N LYS A 4 -2.59 6.52 27.69
CA LYS A 4 -2.89 5.32 28.51
C LYS A 4 -3.44 4.08 27.77
N TYR A 5 -3.59 4.13 26.44
CA TYR A 5 -4.17 3.10 25.59
C TYR A 5 -3.29 2.64 24.41
N ARG A 6 -2.00 2.98 24.34
CA ARG A 6 -1.11 2.61 23.21
C ARG A 6 -1.74 2.90 21.82
N ARG A 7 -2.62 3.90 21.69
CA ARG A 7 -3.26 4.25 20.42
C ARG A 7 -2.35 5.22 19.68
N VAL A 8 -1.79 4.78 18.56
CA VAL A 8 -1.14 5.68 17.59
C VAL A 8 -2.24 6.53 16.94
N LEU A 9 -2.06 7.83 16.75
CA LEU A 9 -3.06 8.70 16.11
C LEU A 9 -3.22 8.39 14.61
N THR A 10 -4.36 8.76 14.02
CA THR A 10 -4.58 8.70 12.56
C THR A 10 -3.66 9.68 11.85
N TYR A 11 -3.22 9.35 10.64
CA TYR A 11 -2.63 10.35 9.74
C TYR A 11 -3.69 11.40 9.40
N THR A 12 -3.38 12.64 9.73
CA THR A 12 -4.17 13.85 9.44
C THR A 12 -3.25 14.85 8.77
N GLU A 13 -3.72 15.47 7.70
CA GLU A 13 -3.00 16.57 7.07
C GLU A 13 -2.95 17.76 8.04
N ARG A 14 -1.76 18.32 8.26
CA ARG A 14 -1.57 19.44 9.20
C ARG A 14 -1.79 20.81 8.55
N GLY A 15 -2.01 20.86 7.23
CA GLY A 15 -2.18 22.10 6.47
C GLY A 15 -0.93 22.98 6.40
N VAL A 16 0.23 22.43 6.79
CA VAL A 16 1.54 23.07 6.75
C VAL A 16 2.44 22.17 5.92
N SER A 17 3.14 22.73 4.92
CA SER A 17 4.08 21.97 4.11
C SER A 17 5.36 21.70 4.90
N ASP A 18 5.59 20.46 5.35
CA ASP A 18 6.92 20.06 5.82
C ASP A 18 7.73 19.55 4.61
N HIS A 19 9.00 19.94 4.52
CA HIS A 19 9.89 19.51 3.43
C HIS A 19 10.13 17.98 3.38
N THR A 20 9.66 17.25 4.38
CA THR A 20 9.79 15.80 4.53
C THR A 20 8.45 15.05 4.46
N ASP A 21 7.33 15.74 4.19
CA ASP A 21 5.99 15.11 4.26
C ASP A 21 5.78 14.01 3.21
N GLY A 22 6.56 14.02 2.13
CA GLY A 22 6.40 13.08 1.03
C GLY A 22 5.01 13.20 0.36
N PRO A 23 4.68 12.29 -0.55
CA PRO A 23 3.35 12.22 -1.15
C PRO A 23 2.23 12.04 -0.11
N PRO A 24 1.05 12.66 -0.30
CA PRO A 24 -0.08 12.47 0.59
C PRO A 24 -0.55 11.02 0.61
N VAL A 25 -1.10 10.58 1.74
CA VAL A 25 -1.68 9.23 1.88
C VAL A 25 -2.89 9.10 0.96
N THR A 26 -2.85 8.11 0.06
CA THR A 26 -3.98 7.81 -0.83
C THR A 26 -5.00 6.94 -0.11
N ARG A 27 -6.29 7.26 -0.25
CA ARG A 27 -7.40 6.52 0.37
C ARG A 27 -8.37 6.04 -0.70
N LEU A 28 -8.50 4.71 -0.80
CA LEU A 28 -9.51 4.04 -1.61
C LEU A 28 -10.59 3.47 -0.70
N PHE A 29 -11.82 3.39 -1.20
CA PHE A 29 -12.96 2.95 -0.41
C PHE A 29 -13.70 1.85 -1.15
N HIS A 30 -13.90 0.71 -0.50
CA HIS A 30 -14.77 -0.38 -0.95
C HIS A 30 -16.22 0.07 -0.92
N ARG A 31 -16.63 0.84 -1.92
CA ARG A 31 -17.98 1.40 -2.06
C ARG A 31 -18.26 1.79 -3.49
N GLY A 32 -19.54 1.81 -3.84
CA GLY A 32 -19.98 2.23 -5.17
C GLY A 32 -20.14 1.04 -6.12
N GLN A 33 -20.30 1.36 -7.40
CA GLN A 33 -20.64 0.38 -8.43
C GLN A 33 -19.50 -0.61 -8.67
N GLY A 34 -19.83 -1.89 -8.83
CA GLY A 34 -18.87 -2.95 -9.16
C GLY A 34 -18.14 -3.55 -7.94
N HIS A 35 -18.23 -2.95 -6.76
CA HIS A 35 -17.69 -3.55 -5.53
C HIS A 35 -18.58 -4.69 -5.05
N SER A 36 -18.00 -5.87 -4.84
CA SER A 36 -18.69 -7.10 -4.42
C SER A 36 -18.14 -7.62 -3.09
N GLY A 37 -18.97 -8.33 -2.33
CA GLY A 37 -18.58 -8.87 -1.03
C GLY A 37 -18.44 -7.81 0.06
N ASP A 38 -18.18 -8.27 1.29
CA ASP A 38 -18.11 -7.40 2.46
C ASP A 38 -16.71 -6.83 2.70
N PHE A 39 -15.68 -7.48 2.13
CA PHE A 39 -14.28 -7.23 2.43
C PHE A 39 -13.56 -6.66 1.19
N PRO A 40 -12.79 -5.57 1.32
CA PRO A 40 -11.98 -5.06 0.21
C PRO A 40 -10.99 -6.10 -0.33
N VAL A 41 -10.55 -7.02 0.53
CA VAL A 41 -9.57 -8.05 0.17
C VAL A 41 -10.16 -9.12 -0.74
N ASP A 42 -11.46 -9.40 -0.61
CA ASP A 42 -12.20 -10.35 -1.46
C ASP A 42 -12.80 -9.68 -2.71
N CYS A 43 -12.57 -8.37 -2.90
CA CYS A 43 -13.19 -7.58 -3.94
C CYS A 43 -12.26 -7.39 -5.14
N VAL A 44 -12.65 -7.93 -6.30
CA VAL A 44 -11.93 -7.76 -7.58
C VAL A 44 -11.83 -6.29 -7.98
N THR A 45 -12.89 -5.53 -7.76
CA THR A 45 -12.92 -4.10 -8.09
C THR A 45 -11.96 -3.28 -7.23
N CYS A 46 -11.81 -3.61 -5.94
CA CYS A 46 -10.73 -3.02 -5.13
C CYS A 46 -9.34 -3.33 -5.70
N GLY A 47 -9.11 -4.58 -6.15
CA GLY A 47 -7.87 -4.96 -6.84
C GLY A 47 -7.61 -4.12 -8.09
N ARG A 48 -8.62 -3.88 -8.91
CA ARG A 48 -8.52 -3.06 -10.12
C ARG A 48 -8.29 -1.57 -9.80
N GLU A 49 -8.92 -1.03 -8.76
CA GLU A 49 -8.69 0.35 -8.32
C GLU A 49 -7.25 0.55 -7.81
N VAL A 50 -6.74 -0.41 -7.02
CA VAL A 50 -5.33 -0.41 -6.60
C VAL A 50 -4.41 -0.51 -7.81
N ALA A 51 -4.72 -1.40 -8.77
CA ALA A 51 -3.92 -1.53 -9.99
C ALA A 51 -3.88 -0.22 -10.79
N SER A 52 -5.02 0.44 -10.97
CA SER A 52 -5.11 1.74 -11.64
C SER A 52 -4.25 2.78 -10.94
N PHE A 53 -4.25 2.80 -9.61
CA PHE A 53 -3.39 3.70 -8.84
C PHE A 53 -1.90 3.38 -9.06
N LEU A 54 -1.49 2.12 -8.98
CA LEU A 54 -0.09 1.71 -9.19
C LEU A 54 0.39 2.05 -10.61
N HIS A 55 -0.45 1.86 -11.63
CA HIS A 55 -0.15 2.29 -13.00
C HIS A 55 -0.01 3.82 -13.11
N SER A 56 -0.80 4.60 -12.35
CA SER A 56 -0.66 6.06 -12.33
C SER A 56 0.69 6.54 -11.76
N LEU A 57 1.30 5.73 -10.87
CA LEU A 57 2.66 5.95 -10.36
C LEU A 57 3.75 5.49 -11.36
N ARG A 58 3.36 4.97 -12.52
CA ARG A 58 4.25 4.41 -13.55
C ARG A 58 5.13 3.26 -13.01
N VAL A 59 4.60 2.46 -12.08
CA VAL A 59 5.28 1.26 -11.59
C VAL A 59 5.54 0.30 -12.75
N GLY A 60 6.73 -0.26 -12.84
CA GLY A 60 7.09 -1.24 -13.87
C GLY A 60 7.35 -0.64 -15.25
N VAL A 61 7.23 0.68 -15.41
CA VAL A 61 7.63 1.37 -16.64
C VAL A 61 9.14 1.50 -16.65
N THR A 62 9.80 0.76 -17.53
CA THR A 62 11.23 0.97 -17.80
C THR A 62 11.38 2.33 -18.47
N GLY A 63 12.12 3.25 -17.84
CA GLY A 63 12.31 4.60 -18.33
C GLY A 63 12.98 4.64 -19.70
N SER A 64 12.17 4.58 -20.77
CA SER A 64 12.59 5.11 -22.06
C SER A 64 12.45 6.62 -21.98
N SER A 65 13.53 7.30 -21.60
CA SER A 65 13.71 8.70 -21.97
C SER A 65 13.84 8.76 -23.49
N THR A 66 12.71 8.69 -24.21
CA THR A 66 12.69 9.07 -25.62
C THR A 66 12.78 10.59 -25.67
N THR A 67 14.02 11.08 -25.70
CA THR A 67 14.38 12.47 -25.94
C THR A 67 13.84 12.87 -27.31
N THR A 68 12.77 13.65 -27.34
CA THR A 68 12.47 14.54 -28.47
C THR A 68 12.25 15.93 -27.91
N SER A 69 13.36 16.65 -27.70
CA SER A 69 13.40 18.09 -27.95
C SER A 69 14.85 18.58 -28.01
N THR A 70 15.18 19.06 -29.21
CA THR A 70 16.29 19.89 -29.67
C THR A 70 17.16 20.59 -28.62
N THR A 71 18.47 20.36 -28.74
CA THR A 71 19.61 21.26 -28.44
C THR A 71 19.41 22.37 -27.39
N LEU A 72 20.00 22.19 -26.21
CA LEU A 72 21.09 23.05 -25.74
C LEU A 72 21.77 22.44 -24.50
N THR A 73 23.09 22.46 -24.56
CA THR A 73 24.10 22.06 -23.60
C THR A 73 23.76 22.41 -22.14
N SER A 74 23.71 21.41 -21.25
CA SER A 74 24.30 21.56 -19.91
C SER A 74 24.59 20.20 -19.27
N ILE A 75 25.81 20.10 -18.76
CA ILE A 75 26.43 18.94 -18.15
C ILE A 75 25.84 18.76 -16.74
N ILE A 76 24.97 17.80 -16.55
CA ILE A 76 24.79 17.12 -15.26
C ILE A 76 24.55 15.66 -15.60
N SER A 77 25.49 14.79 -15.26
CA SER A 77 25.30 13.33 -15.22
C SER A 77 24.29 13.00 -14.13
N GLY A 78 23.03 13.39 -14.33
CA GLY A 78 21.90 13.03 -13.49
C GLY A 78 21.40 11.71 -14.00
N THR A 79 21.84 10.61 -13.37
CA THR A 79 21.12 9.35 -13.48
C THR A 79 19.66 9.66 -13.18
N THR A 80 18.77 9.50 -14.16
CA THR A 80 17.33 9.61 -13.93
C THR A 80 16.98 8.77 -12.70
N PRO A 81 16.21 9.30 -11.73
CA PRO A 81 15.82 8.53 -10.56
C PRO A 81 15.27 7.17 -11.00
N PRO A 82 15.68 6.07 -10.35
CA PRO A 82 15.20 4.75 -10.72
C PRO A 82 13.67 4.76 -10.74
N CYS A 83 13.08 4.37 -11.88
CA CYS A 83 11.64 4.24 -11.98
C CYS A 83 11.15 3.25 -10.93
N LEU A 84 9.94 3.48 -10.41
CA LEU A 84 9.34 2.58 -9.44
C LEU A 84 9.14 1.20 -10.08
N GLN A 85 9.61 0.15 -9.43
CA GLN A 85 9.51 -1.22 -9.92
C GLN A 85 8.45 -2.00 -9.13
N TRP A 86 7.98 -3.13 -9.66
CA TRP A 86 6.96 -3.93 -8.95
C TRP A 86 7.49 -4.46 -7.62
N ARG A 87 8.78 -4.80 -7.55
CA ARG A 87 9.51 -5.16 -6.31
C ARG A 87 9.47 -4.09 -5.22
N ASP A 88 9.21 -2.82 -5.58
CA ASP A 88 9.15 -1.70 -4.64
C ASP A 88 7.77 -1.57 -3.96
N VAL A 89 6.82 -2.44 -4.31
CA VAL A 89 5.43 -2.40 -3.84
C VAL A 89 5.12 -3.61 -2.96
N LEU A 90 4.51 -3.36 -1.79
CA LEU A 90 3.91 -4.38 -0.94
C LEU A 90 2.41 -4.15 -0.75
N VAL A 91 1.62 -5.20 -0.85
CA VAL A 91 0.20 -5.22 -0.47
C VAL A 91 0.07 -6.03 0.82
N LEU A 92 -0.39 -5.36 1.88
CA LEU A 92 -0.41 -5.91 3.22
C LEU A 92 -1.83 -6.05 3.75
N TYR A 93 -2.14 -7.24 4.24
CA TYR A 93 -3.36 -7.54 4.99
C TYR A 93 -3.03 -7.95 6.43
N TYR A 94 -4.00 -7.85 7.35
CA TYR A 94 -3.73 -8.10 8.77
C TYR A 94 -3.62 -9.59 9.14
N ARG A 95 -4.08 -10.49 8.26
CA ARG A 95 -4.06 -11.95 8.40
C ARG A 95 -3.34 -12.59 7.21
N ASP A 96 -3.22 -13.92 7.27
CA ASP A 96 -2.77 -14.75 6.16
C ASP A 96 -3.60 -14.46 4.92
N VAL A 97 -2.91 -14.40 3.78
CA VAL A 97 -3.42 -14.07 2.46
C VAL A 97 -3.47 -15.33 1.61
N SER A 98 -4.41 -15.39 0.67
CA SER A 98 -4.49 -16.45 -0.34
C SER A 98 -4.50 -15.84 -1.73
N ASP A 99 -3.96 -16.58 -2.69
CA ASP A 99 -4.00 -16.31 -4.12
C ASP A 99 -5.42 -16.27 -4.71
N GLN A 100 -6.40 -16.88 -4.04
CA GLN A 100 -7.80 -16.90 -4.47
C GLN A 100 -8.58 -15.63 -4.13
N TRP A 101 -7.94 -14.63 -3.55
CA TRP A 101 -8.61 -13.41 -3.11
C TRP A 101 -8.91 -12.45 -4.26
N GLY A 102 -10.06 -11.77 -4.18
CA GLY A 102 -10.50 -10.85 -5.22
C GLY A 102 -9.49 -9.72 -5.48
N MET A 103 -8.85 -9.20 -4.42
CA MET A 103 -7.77 -8.22 -4.56
C MET A 103 -6.63 -8.73 -5.46
N VAL A 104 -6.15 -9.96 -5.23
CA VAL A 104 -5.09 -10.59 -6.02
C VAL A 104 -5.54 -10.78 -7.47
N THR A 105 -6.76 -11.30 -7.64
CA THR A 105 -7.37 -11.51 -8.96
C THR A 105 -7.45 -10.20 -9.74
N GLY A 106 -7.95 -9.12 -9.13
CA GLY A 106 -8.10 -7.82 -9.78
C GLY A 106 -6.77 -7.17 -10.18
N LEU A 107 -5.71 -7.36 -9.39
CA LEU A 107 -4.36 -6.91 -9.74
C LEU A 107 -3.80 -7.70 -10.94
N GLN A 108 -3.95 -9.04 -10.92
CA GLN A 108 -3.48 -9.91 -12.00
C GLN A 108 -4.20 -9.64 -13.33
N GLU A 109 -5.52 -9.48 -13.30
CA GLU A 109 -6.33 -9.12 -14.48
C GLU A 109 -5.89 -7.77 -15.10
N ALA A 110 -5.37 -6.85 -14.27
CA ALA A 110 -4.85 -5.57 -14.71
C ALA A 110 -3.38 -5.63 -15.19
N GLY A 111 -2.82 -6.83 -15.36
CA GLY A 111 -1.47 -7.05 -15.90
C GLY A 111 -0.35 -6.82 -14.88
N ILE A 112 -0.65 -6.76 -13.59
CA ILE A 112 0.37 -6.63 -12.55
C ILE A 112 0.96 -8.01 -12.23
N PRO A 113 2.30 -8.17 -12.22
CA PRO A 113 2.91 -9.41 -11.77
C PRO A 113 2.80 -9.49 -10.23
N VAL A 114 1.90 -10.33 -9.74
CA VAL A 114 1.59 -10.47 -8.30
C VAL A 114 2.00 -11.84 -7.80
N GLN A 115 2.61 -11.89 -6.62
CA GLN A 115 2.87 -13.12 -5.88
C GLN A 115 2.39 -13.02 -4.44
N VAL A 116 1.74 -14.08 -3.96
CA VAL A 116 1.37 -14.24 -2.55
C VAL A 116 2.52 -14.92 -1.83
N MET A 117 3.05 -14.26 -0.81
CA MET A 117 4.24 -14.71 -0.09
C MET A 117 4.00 -16.03 0.67
N LYS A 118 4.92 -16.98 0.49
CA LYS A 118 5.09 -18.15 1.34
C LYS A 118 6.35 -18.01 2.19
N ASP A 119 6.53 -18.90 3.16
CA ASP A 119 7.71 -18.89 4.04
C ASP A 119 9.03 -19.06 3.27
N GLU A 120 9.02 -19.83 2.18
CA GLU A 120 10.17 -20.02 1.29
C GLU A 120 10.57 -18.75 0.51
N ASP A 121 9.66 -17.79 0.39
CA ASP A 121 9.87 -16.54 -0.36
C ASP A 121 10.49 -15.42 0.49
N ILE A 122 10.67 -15.61 1.81
CA ILE A 122 11.14 -14.58 2.75
C ILE A 122 12.42 -13.89 2.25
N GLU A 123 13.39 -14.66 1.77
CA GLU A 123 14.66 -14.09 1.28
C GLU A 123 14.46 -13.22 0.03
N ASP A 124 13.62 -13.67 -0.91
CA ASP A 124 13.32 -12.92 -2.14
C ASP A 124 12.58 -11.63 -1.80
N VAL A 125 11.53 -11.75 -0.98
CA VAL A 125 10.78 -10.63 -0.46
C VAL A 125 11.71 -9.66 0.24
N ALA A 126 12.65 -10.11 1.07
CA ALA A 126 13.57 -9.25 1.82
C ALA A 126 14.54 -8.50 0.91
N THR A 127 15.13 -9.21 -0.05
CA THR A 127 16.14 -8.69 -0.98
C THR A 127 15.54 -7.97 -2.19
N ALA A 128 14.21 -8.01 -2.35
CA ALA A 128 13.50 -7.46 -3.51
C ALA A 128 14.07 -8.01 -4.83
N ARG A 129 14.35 -9.32 -4.89
CA ARG A 129 15.02 -9.95 -6.03
C ARG A 129 14.10 -10.06 -7.24
N SER A 130 12.89 -10.59 -7.03
CA SER A 130 11.86 -10.75 -8.05
C SER A 130 11.09 -9.46 -8.28
N ASP A 131 10.90 -9.07 -9.55
CA ASP A 131 10.15 -7.87 -9.91
C ASP A 131 8.64 -8.10 -9.93
N VAL A 132 8.09 -8.33 -8.75
CA VAL A 132 6.67 -8.64 -8.53
C VAL A 132 6.13 -7.81 -7.38
N VAL A 133 4.82 -7.57 -7.39
CA VAL A 133 4.10 -7.05 -6.23
C VAL A 133 3.87 -8.20 -5.26
N TRP A 134 4.46 -8.10 -4.08
CA TRP A 134 4.26 -9.09 -3.03
C TRP A 134 3.00 -8.79 -2.23
N VAL A 135 2.18 -9.81 -2.02
CA VAL A 135 0.97 -9.77 -1.18
C VAL A 135 1.22 -10.66 0.03
N THR A 136 1.09 -10.13 1.24
CA THR A 136 1.47 -10.84 2.47
C THR A 136 0.71 -10.36 3.70
N GLY A 137 0.69 -11.19 4.75
CA GLY A 137 0.22 -10.81 6.07
C GLY A 137 1.24 -9.91 6.77
N GLY A 138 0.79 -8.83 7.41
CA GLY A 138 1.67 -7.83 8.03
C GLY A 138 2.65 -8.37 9.09
N HIS A 139 2.36 -9.53 9.68
CA HIS A 139 3.24 -10.16 10.66
C HIS A 139 4.49 -10.79 10.03
N GLN A 140 4.46 -11.16 8.74
CA GLN A 140 5.56 -11.81 8.02
C GLN A 140 6.65 -10.84 7.57
N VAL A 141 6.35 -9.54 7.51
CA VAL A 141 7.24 -8.49 6.97
C VAL A 141 7.67 -7.46 8.03
N ARG A 142 7.74 -7.87 9.30
CA ARG A 142 8.22 -6.98 10.38
C ARG A 142 9.66 -6.56 10.11
N GLY A 143 9.90 -5.26 10.12
CA GLY A 143 11.22 -4.67 9.84
C GLY A 143 11.54 -4.49 8.36
N LEU A 144 10.62 -4.80 7.45
CA LEU A 144 10.84 -4.71 6.01
C LEU A 144 10.19 -3.46 5.39
N GLU A 145 10.99 -2.55 4.86
CA GLU A 145 10.48 -1.28 4.31
C GLU A 145 10.43 -1.26 2.79
N ARG A 146 9.31 -0.83 2.19
CA ARG A 146 9.08 -0.67 0.73
C ARG A 146 8.64 0.75 0.39
N LYS A 147 8.94 1.18 -0.83
CA LYS A 147 8.60 2.54 -1.31
C LYS A 147 7.10 2.74 -1.32
N VAL A 148 6.34 1.75 -1.80
CA VAL A 148 4.88 1.78 -1.80
C VAL A 148 4.33 0.66 -0.94
N VAL A 149 3.43 1.01 -0.02
CA VAL A 149 2.67 0.04 0.78
C VAL A 149 1.19 0.29 0.58
N VAL A 150 0.48 -0.76 0.17
CA VAL A 150 -0.98 -0.80 0.10
C VAL A 150 -1.48 -1.57 1.31
N TRP A 151 -2.10 -0.89 2.26
CA TRP A 151 -2.78 -1.54 3.37
C TRP A 151 -4.24 -1.81 3.01
N VAL A 152 -4.63 -3.07 3.04
CA VAL A 152 -6.01 -3.50 2.83
C VAL A 152 -6.72 -3.60 4.17
N GLY A 153 -7.62 -2.65 4.42
CA GLY A 153 -8.36 -2.51 5.65
C GLY A 153 -9.43 -3.60 5.84
N ASN A 154 -9.65 -3.97 7.10
CA ASN A 154 -10.68 -4.92 7.49
C ASN A 154 -11.98 -4.19 7.90
N PRO A 155 -13.17 -4.60 7.41
CA PRO A 155 -14.49 -4.10 7.87
C PRO A 155 -14.72 -4.25 9.37
N LYS A 156 -14.05 -5.19 10.04
CA LYS A 156 -14.06 -5.29 11.52
C LYS A 156 -13.12 -4.28 12.17
N GLY A 157 -13.23 -3.02 11.76
CA GLY A 157 -12.81 -1.91 12.59
C GLY A 157 -13.84 -1.74 13.70
N HIS A 158 -13.81 -2.62 14.71
CA HIS A 158 -14.42 -2.23 15.96
C HIS A 158 -13.49 -1.24 16.67
N PHE A 159 -13.76 0.03 16.38
CA PHE A 159 -13.84 1.12 17.34
C PHE A 159 -14.85 0.85 18.48
N TYR A 160 -15.18 -0.41 18.77
CA TYR A 160 -15.95 -0.73 19.96
C TYR A 160 -15.00 -0.58 21.13
N ASN A 161 -15.48 0.09 22.16
CA ASN A 161 -14.87 0.26 23.47
C ASN A 161 -14.67 -1.08 24.19
N SER A 162 -13.95 -2.02 23.58
CA SER A 162 -13.48 -3.24 24.21
C SER A 162 -11.96 -3.12 24.31
N GLN A 163 -11.49 -3.19 25.55
CA GLN A 163 -10.09 -3.19 25.99
C GLN A 163 -9.20 -4.22 25.26
N TYR A 164 -9.79 -5.11 24.43
CA TYR A 164 -9.12 -6.16 23.66
C TYR A 164 -8.83 -5.83 22.18
N VAL A 165 -9.49 -4.83 21.57
CA VAL A 165 -9.33 -4.52 20.13
C VAL A 165 -8.20 -3.52 19.85
N SER A 166 -7.74 -2.82 20.89
CA SER A 166 -6.64 -1.84 20.82
C SER A 166 -5.30 -2.44 20.35
N GLN A 167 -5.11 -3.75 20.42
CA GLN A 167 -3.85 -4.37 19.98
C GLN A 167 -3.74 -4.45 18.45
N TYR A 168 -4.85 -4.65 17.72
CA TYR A 168 -4.81 -4.90 16.27
C TYR A 168 -4.73 -3.62 15.42
N THR A 169 -5.35 -2.52 15.86
CA THR A 169 -5.28 -1.23 15.15
C THR A 169 -3.95 -0.50 15.37
N THR A 170 -3.41 -0.61 16.58
CA THR A 170 -2.03 -0.20 16.87
C THR A 170 -1.03 -1.07 16.10
N SER A 171 -1.28 -2.38 15.99
CA SER A 171 -0.47 -3.28 15.16
C SER A 171 -0.53 -2.89 13.69
N ALA A 172 -1.67 -2.57 13.07
CA ALA A 172 -1.67 -2.18 11.66
C ALA A 172 -0.83 -0.91 11.37
N ARG A 173 -0.86 0.09 12.26
CA ARG A 173 -0.01 1.29 12.09
C ARG A 173 1.47 0.98 12.27
N LEU A 174 1.81 0.16 13.27
CA LEU A 174 3.21 -0.13 13.64
C LEU A 174 3.85 -1.27 12.84
N ASP A 175 3.07 -2.23 12.39
CA ASP A 175 3.52 -3.44 11.71
C ASP A 175 3.37 -3.31 10.19
N ILE A 176 2.35 -2.60 9.70
CA ILE A 176 2.02 -2.48 8.27
C ILE A 176 2.34 -1.09 7.71
N MET A 177 1.68 -0.03 8.18
CA MET A 177 1.78 1.30 7.55
C MET A 177 3.18 1.89 7.64
N SER A 178 3.86 1.67 8.77
CA SER A 178 5.25 2.09 9.02
C SER A 178 6.29 1.36 8.16
N ARG A 179 5.88 0.39 7.32
CA ARG A 179 6.75 -0.21 6.29
C ARG A 179 6.86 0.65 5.04
N CYS A 180 6.05 1.70 4.92
CA CYS A 180 6.06 2.62 3.79
C CYS A 180 7.16 3.67 3.93
N THR A 181 7.98 3.86 2.89
CA THR A 181 9.00 4.92 2.85
C THR A 181 8.67 6.06 1.89
N SER A 182 7.68 5.91 0.99
CA SER A 182 7.31 6.97 0.04
C SER A 182 5.80 7.16 -0.13
N GLN A 183 5.05 6.16 -0.60
CA GLN A 183 3.62 6.30 -0.88
C GLN A 183 2.79 5.24 -0.15
N LEU A 184 1.99 5.69 0.82
CA LEU A 184 1.04 4.84 1.54
C LEU A 184 -0.33 4.90 0.84
N VAL A 185 -0.94 3.74 0.62
CA VAL A 185 -2.30 3.57 0.12
C VAL A 185 -3.11 2.82 1.15
N ILE A 186 -4.31 3.32 1.48
CA ILE A 186 -5.22 2.70 2.43
C ILE A 186 -6.51 2.34 1.70
N VAL A 187 -6.83 1.04 1.61
CA VAL A 187 -8.10 0.55 1.08
C VAL A 187 -9.06 0.29 2.24
N SER A 188 -10.12 1.09 2.38
CA SER A 188 -11.03 1.03 3.52
C SER A 188 -12.35 0.34 3.18
N PRO A 189 -12.95 -0.43 4.12
CA PRO A 189 -14.31 -0.96 4.00
C PRO A 189 -15.37 0.15 3.97
N ARG A 190 -16.61 -0.16 3.56
CA ARG A 190 -17.71 0.83 3.35
C ARG A 190 -18.20 1.58 4.60
N HIS A 191 -17.62 1.40 5.79
CA HIS A 191 -17.96 2.21 6.95
C HIS A 191 -16.70 2.79 7.62
N LEU A 192 -16.24 3.90 7.06
CA LEU A 192 -15.58 4.98 7.80
C LEU A 192 -16.20 6.29 7.33
N SER A 193 -17.39 6.60 7.83
CA SER A 193 -17.73 8.00 8.06
C SER A 193 -16.71 8.49 9.09
N LEU A 194 -15.64 9.11 8.60
CA LEU A 194 -14.97 10.14 9.37
C LEU A 194 -15.99 11.28 9.45
N GLU A 195 -16.90 11.20 10.41
CA GLU A 195 -17.51 12.41 10.93
C GLU A 195 -16.38 13.17 11.59
N ALA A 196 -15.96 14.22 10.88
CA ALA A 196 -15.36 15.37 11.49
C ALA A 196 -16.39 15.94 12.46
N ASP A 197 -16.00 16.05 13.72
CA ASP A 197 -16.34 17.14 14.65
C ASP A 197 -15.22 17.23 15.70
#